data_AF-A0A948BWB8-F1
#
_entry.id   AF-A0A948BWB8-F1
#
_cell.length_a   1.000
_cell.length_b   1.000
_cell.length_c   1.000
_cell.angle_alpha   90.00
_cell.angle_beta   90.00
_cell.angle_gamma   90.00
#
_symmetry.space_group_name_H-M   'P 1'
#
loop_
_entity.id
_entity.type
_entity.pdbx_description
1 polymer ?
#
loop_
_entity_poly.entity_id
_entity_poly.type
_entity_poly.pdbx_seq_one_letter_code
_entity_poly.pdbx_strand_id
1 'polypeptide(L)'
;MDTDDLTEMAWRIMGSASRVSDTLRAELGSMASRFKTEDEWLRGVRAHLVDIFEDPAEYVDSWDLENAEAVTATMIGSFAAELRDRVDSILSTPMNKRGSWAHGEFKDAGTYQTKVQSLYRH
;
A
#
# COMPACT_ATOMS: atom_id res chain seq x y z
N MET A 1 -11.48 -10.25 -4.28
CA MET A 1 -11.05 -10.18 -2.88
C MET A 1 -11.22 -8.73 -2.45
N ASP A 2 -11.63 -8.42 -1.23
CA ASP A 2 -11.65 -7.03 -0.77
C ASP A 2 -10.36 -6.72 0.02
N THR A 3 -10.08 -5.44 0.30
CA THR A 3 -8.89 -5.06 1.07
C THR A 3 -8.88 -5.62 2.49
N ASP A 4 -10.04 -6.02 3.01
CA ASP A 4 -10.22 -6.66 4.32
C ASP A 4 -9.70 -8.10 4.37
N ASP A 5 -9.52 -8.72 3.21
CA ASP A 5 -8.98 -10.08 3.08
C ASP A 5 -7.43 -10.11 3.10
N LEU A 6 -6.79 -8.94 3.15
CA LEU A 6 -5.34 -8.82 3.18
C LEU A 6 -4.78 -9.15 4.58
N THR A 7 -3.68 -9.88 4.60
CA THR A 7 -2.85 -10.03 5.81
C THR A 7 -2.23 -8.69 6.19
N GLU A 8 -1.85 -8.56 7.45
CA GLU A 8 -1.19 -7.35 7.98
C GLU A 8 0.00 -6.91 7.12
N MET A 9 0.85 -7.86 6.67
CA MET A 9 1.99 -7.53 5.82
C MET A 9 1.57 -6.97 4.46
N ALA A 10 0.53 -7.52 3.84
CA ALA A 10 0.00 -7.05 2.57
C ALA A 10 -0.72 -5.69 2.73
N TRP A 11 -1.48 -5.49 3.79
CA TRP A 11 -2.14 -4.21 4.07
C TRP A 11 -1.13 -3.08 4.28
N ARG A 12 0.02 -3.37 4.91
CA ARG A 12 1.12 -2.41 5.07
C ARG A 12 1.69 -1.92 3.73
N ILE A 13 1.50 -2.62 2.61
CA ILE A 13 1.88 -2.13 1.27
C ILE A 13 1.03 -0.93 0.88
N MET A 14 -0.29 -0.99 1.10
CA MET A 14 -1.19 0.15 0.86
C MET A 14 -0.86 1.33 1.79
N GLY A 15 -0.56 1.04 3.06
CA GLY A 15 -0.13 2.05 4.03
C GLY A 15 1.19 2.72 3.62
N SER A 16 2.15 1.95 3.11
CA SER A 16 3.40 2.47 2.53
C SER A 16 3.11 3.36 1.32
N ALA A 17 2.22 2.97 0.41
CA ALA A 17 1.86 3.77 -0.77
C ALA A 17 1.33 5.15 -0.40
N SER A 18 0.41 5.27 0.58
CA SER A 18 -0.10 6.58 1.04
C SER A 18 0.96 7.52 1.61
N ARG A 19 2.16 7.03 1.94
CA ARG A 19 3.23 7.93 2.41
C ARG A 19 3.84 8.74 1.28
N VAL A 20 3.70 8.27 0.05
CA VAL A 20 4.26 8.91 -1.15
C VAL A 20 3.16 9.44 -2.04
N SER A 21 2.11 8.66 -2.29
CA SER A 21 1.02 9.06 -3.16
C SER A 21 -0.31 8.43 -2.74
N ASP A 22 -1.32 9.27 -2.55
CA ASP A 22 -2.68 8.82 -2.27
C ASP A 22 -3.31 8.20 -3.53
N THR A 23 -2.97 8.72 -4.72
CA THR A 23 -3.32 8.11 -6.02
C THR A 23 -2.80 6.68 -6.11
N LEU A 24 -1.51 6.44 -5.84
CA LEU A 24 -0.96 5.07 -5.87
C LEU A 24 -1.68 4.16 -4.88
N ARG A 25 -1.94 4.61 -3.64
CA ARG A 25 -2.71 3.82 -2.67
C ARG A 25 -4.09 3.44 -3.20
N ALA A 26 -4.80 4.38 -3.82
CA ALA A 26 -6.13 4.13 -4.37
C ALA A 26 -6.08 3.11 -5.51
N GLU A 27 -5.08 3.17 -6.39
CA GLU A 27 -4.87 2.19 -7.45
C GLU A 27 -4.62 0.78 -6.87
N LEU A 28 -3.71 0.64 -5.90
CA LEU A 28 -3.42 -0.64 -5.26
C LEU A 28 -4.66 -1.24 -4.57
N GLY A 29 -5.47 -0.39 -3.93
CA GLY A 29 -6.73 -0.80 -3.31
C GLY A 29 -7.76 -1.26 -4.35
N SER A 30 -7.93 -0.49 -5.43
CA SER A 30 -8.82 -0.85 -6.54
C SER A 30 -8.42 -2.18 -7.18
N MET A 31 -7.11 -2.44 -7.31
CA MET A 31 -6.59 -3.71 -7.83
C MET A 31 -6.99 -4.92 -6.98
N ALA A 32 -7.17 -4.79 -5.66
CA ALA A 32 -7.55 -5.92 -4.79
C ALA A 32 -8.84 -6.61 -5.26
N SER A 33 -9.83 -5.81 -5.69
CA SER A 33 -11.11 -6.30 -6.21
C SER A 33 -10.96 -7.22 -7.44
N ARG A 34 -9.87 -7.06 -8.21
CA ARG A 34 -9.61 -7.78 -9.46
C ARG A 34 -9.01 -9.18 -9.26
N PHE A 35 -8.52 -9.49 -8.06
CA PHE A 35 -7.83 -10.75 -7.76
C PHE A 35 -8.62 -11.60 -6.77
N LYS A 36 -8.38 -12.92 -6.79
CA LYS A 36 -9.05 -13.87 -5.90
C LYS A 36 -8.27 -14.12 -4.62
N THR A 37 -6.95 -13.95 -4.65
CA THR A 37 -6.07 -14.23 -3.53
C THR A 37 -5.07 -13.09 -3.30
N GLU A 38 -4.55 -12.98 -2.08
CA GLU A 38 -3.48 -12.02 -1.75
C GLU A 38 -2.23 -12.25 -2.60
N ASP A 39 -1.85 -13.50 -2.86
CA ASP A 39 -0.70 -13.83 -3.70
C ASP A 39 -0.85 -13.32 -5.14
N GLU A 40 -2.05 -13.47 -5.72
CA GLU A 40 -2.37 -12.91 -7.04
C GLU A 40 -2.34 -11.38 -7.01
N TRP A 41 -2.90 -10.77 -5.98
CA TRP A 41 -2.86 -9.32 -5.80
C TRP A 41 -1.42 -8.82 -5.66
N LEU A 42 -0.58 -9.43 -4.80
CA LEU A 42 0.82 -9.07 -4.63
C LEU A 42 1.61 -9.19 -5.94
N ARG A 43 1.38 -10.23 -6.75
CA ARG A 43 1.99 -10.34 -8.08
C ARG A 43 1.51 -9.24 -9.03
N GLY A 44 0.23 -8.88 -8.99
CA GLY A 44 -0.32 -7.77 -9.76
C GLY A 44 0.29 -6.42 -9.34
N VAL A 45 0.35 -6.15 -8.03
CA VAL A 45 1.00 -4.96 -7.46
C VAL A 45 2.46 -4.90 -7.89
N ARG A 46 3.19 -6.01 -7.78
CA ARG A 46 4.58 -6.10 -8.22
C ARG A 46 4.73 -5.71 -9.70
N ALA A 47 3.88 -6.23 -10.58
CA ALA A 47 3.93 -5.91 -12.01
C ALA A 47 3.68 -4.41 -12.23
N HIS A 48 2.64 -3.85 -11.61
CA HIS A 48 2.34 -2.43 -11.71
C HIS A 48 3.49 -1.54 -11.19
N LEU A 49 4.15 -1.93 -10.09
CA LEU A 49 5.33 -1.20 -9.58
C LEU A 49 6.54 -1.30 -10.52
N VAL A 50 6.67 -2.40 -11.28
CA VAL A 50 7.70 -2.50 -12.32
C VAL A 50 7.40 -1.52 -13.46
N ASP A 51 6.15 -1.44 -13.91
CA ASP A 51 5.74 -0.50 -14.96
C ASP A 51 6.04 0.96 -14.54
N ILE A 52 5.70 1.33 -13.30
CA ILE A 52 6.03 2.66 -12.73
C ILE A 52 7.54 2.89 -12.65
N PHE A 53 8.31 1.86 -12.30
CA PHE A 53 9.77 1.98 -12.21
C PHE A 53 10.44 2.12 -13.58
N GLU A 54 9.89 1.48 -14.61
CA GLU A 54 10.41 1.53 -15.98
C GLU A 54 10.19 2.91 -16.62
N ASP A 55 9.05 3.56 -16.36
CA ASP A 55 8.77 4.93 -16.79
C ASP A 55 8.05 5.77 -15.71
N PRO A 56 8.79 6.26 -14.71
CA PRO A 56 8.20 7.04 -13.62
C PRO A 56 7.74 8.44 -14.07
N ALA A 57 8.29 8.96 -15.18
CA ALA A 57 7.91 10.26 -15.71
C ALA A 57 6.53 10.20 -16.35
N GLU A 58 6.28 9.17 -17.17
CA GLU A 58 4.97 8.92 -17.77
C GLU A 58 3.88 8.73 -16.70
N TYR A 59 4.20 8.00 -15.62
CA TYR A 59 3.25 7.80 -14.52
C TYR A 59 2.90 9.11 -13.78
N VAL A 60 3.91 9.96 -13.53
CA VAL A 60 3.71 11.27 -12.91
C VAL A 60 2.88 12.19 -13.80
N ASP A 61 3.14 12.21 -15.12
CA ASP A 61 2.40 13.03 -16.07
C ASP A 61 0.95 12.55 -16.23
N SER A 62 0.74 11.24 -16.36
CA SER A 62 -0.58 10.60 -16.51
C SER A 62 -1.55 10.96 -15.39
N TRP A 63 -1.03 11.13 -14.17
CA TRP A 63 -1.79 11.44 -12.98
C TRP A 63 -1.62 12.89 -12.50
N ASP A 64 -0.87 13.73 -13.22
CA ASP A 64 -0.51 15.10 -12.84
C ASP A 64 0.04 15.20 -11.41
N LEU A 65 0.86 14.21 -10.99
CA LEU A 65 1.25 14.05 -9.58
C LEU A 65 2.15 15.17 -9.06
N GLU A 66 2.93 15.81 -9.93
CA GLU A 66 3.76 16.96 -9.55
C GLU A 66 2.89 18.13 -9.06
N ASN A 67 1.73 18.33 -9.68
CA ASN A 67 0.81 19.40 -9.33
C ASN A 67 -0.19 18.97 -8.26
N ALA A 68 -0.72 17.74 -8.35
CA ALA A 68 -1.74 17.23 -7.43
C ALA A 68 -1.18 16.86 -6.04
N GLU A 69 0.01 16.25 -6.00
CA GLU A 69 0.55 15.61 -4.80
C GLU A 69 2.01 16.03 -4.49
N ALA A 70 2.61 16.91 -5.31
CA ALA A 70 4.03 17.29 -5.23
C ALA A 70 5.00 16.09 -5.30
N VAL A 71 4.62 15.05 -6.05
CA VAL A 71 5.41 13.83 -6.23
C VAL A 71 6.15 13.90 -7.56
N THR A 72 7.49 13.81 -7.50
CA THR A 72 8.35 13.81 -8.70
C THR A 72 8.62 12.39 -9.21
N ALA A 73 9.04 12.28 -10.47
CA ALA A 73 9.43 11.00 -11.08
C ALA A 73 10.51 10.25 -10.27
N THR A 74 11.49 11.00 -9.75
CA THR A 74 12.55 10.43 -8.90
C THR A 74 11.99 9.83 -7.60
N MET A 75 11.02 10.52 -6.97
CA MET A 75 10.40 10.07 -5.72
C MET A 75 9.60 8.80 -5.94
N ILE A 76 8.72 8.78 -6.95
CA ILE A 76 7.86 7.63 -7.21
C ILE A 76 8.66 6.45 -7.74
N GLY A 77 9.66 6.67 -8.60
CA GLY A 77 10.50 5.60 -9.14
C GLY A 77 11.34 4.92 -8.04
N SER A 78 11.97 5.71 -7.16
CA SER A 78 12.72 5.16 -6.01
C SER A 78 11.80 4.39 -5.06
N PHE A 79 10.61 4.93 -4.81
CA PHE A 79 9.62 4.28 -3.96
C PHE A 79 9.06 3.00 -4.57
N ALA A 80 8.82 2.97 -5.88
CA ALA A 80 8.33 1.79 -6.58
C ALA A 80 9.33 0.64 -6.49
N ALA A 81 10.64 0.93 -6.61
CA ALA A 81 11.69 -0.06 -6.42
C ALA A 81 11.71 -0.62 -4.97
N GLU A 82 11.65 0.24 -3.95
CA GLU A 82 11.61 -0.18 -2.54
C GLU A 82 10.36 -1.01 -2.24
N LEU A 83 9.20 -0.57 -2.71
CA LEU A 83 7.93 -1.25 -2.46
C LEU A 83 7.88 -2.60 -3.18
N ARG A 84 8.44 -2.70 -4.38
CA ARG A 84 8.58 -3.96 -5.12
C ARG A 84 9.40 -4.98 -4.33
N ASP A 85 10.56 -4.57 -3.82
CA ASP A 85 11.43 -5.47 -3.05
C ASP A 85 10.73 -5.95 -1.76
N ARG A 86 9.90 -5.09 -1.15
CA ARG A 86 9.06 -5.47 -0.01
C ARG A 86 7.97 -6.47 -0.41
N VAL A 87 7.32 -6.29 -1.56
CA VAL A 87 6.34 -7.25 -2.09
C VAL A 87 7.00 -8.62 -2.33
N ASP A 88 8.21 -8.64 -2.89
CA ASP A 88 8.97 -9.88 -3.13
C ASP A 88 9.32 -10.60 -1.81
N SER A 89 9.64 -9.83 -0.75
CA SER A 89 9.83 -10.38 0.60
C SER A 89 8.56 -11.01 1.18
N ILE A 90 7.39 -10.39 0.96
CA ILE A 90 6.10 -10.93 1.41
C ILE A 90 5.74 -12.21 0.64
N LEU A 91 5.90 -12.20 -0.69
CA LEU A 91 5.65 -13.38 -1.53
C LEU A 91 6.54 -14.56 -1.14
N SER A 92 7.78 -14.29 -0.72
CA SER A 92 8.72 -15.30 -0.21
C SER A 92 8.36 -15.80 1.20
N THR A 93 7.53 -15.07 1.93
CA THR A 93 7.02 -15.46 3.25
C THR A 93 5.80 -16.37 3.08
N PRO A 94 5.78 -17.57 3.69
CA PRO A 94 4.61 -18.44 3.65
C PRO A 94 3.37 -17.76 4.24
N MET A 95 2.20 -17.99 3.65
CA MET A 95 0.93 -17.33 4.02
C MET A 95 0.64 -17.38 5.54
N ASN A 96 0.91 -18.50 6.20
CA ASN A 96 0.71 -18.68 7.64
C ASN A 96 1.66 -17.86 8.54
N LYS A 97 2.62 -17.12 7.96
CA LYS A 97 3.58 -16.25 8.66
C LYS A 97 3.44 -14.76 8.30
N ARG A 98 2.47 -14.39 7.46
CA ARG A 98 2.32 -13.00 6.96
C ARG A 98 1.56 -12.06 7.92
N GLY A 99 1.24 -12.55 9.11
CA GLY A 99 0.43 -11.83 10.09
C GLY A 99 -1.04 -12.28 10.06
N SER A 100 -1.83 -11.73 10.98
CA SER A 100 -3.28 -11.92 11.02
C SER A 100 -3.93 -11.09 9.89
N TRP A 101 -5.21 -11.36 9.64
CA TRP A 101 -6.01 -10.59 8.69
C TRP A 101 -6.18 -9.18 9.25
N ALA A 102 -6.00 -8.14 8.42
CA ALA A 102 -5.97 -6.75 8.88
C ALA A 102 -7.28 -6.33 9.60
N HIS A 103 -8.41 -6.95 9.26
CA HIS A 103 -9.70 -6.70 9.92
C HIS A 103 -9.90 -7.50 11.25
N GLY A 104 -8.98 -8.39 11.60
CA GLY A 104 -8.99 -9.17 12.83
C GLY A 104 -8.51 -8.42 14.07
N GLU A 105 -7.73 -7.34 13.91
CA GLU A 105 -7.15 -6.57 15.04
C GLU A 105 -7.94 -5.32 15.42
N PHE A 106 -8.83 -4.80 14.55
CA PHE A 106 -9.63 -3.61 14.88
C PHE A 106 -10.84 -3.89 15.80
N LYS A 107 -11.02 -5.14 16.29
CA LYS A 107 -12.01 -5.45 17.34
C LYS A 107 -11.46 -5.29 18.76
N ASP A 108 -10.15 -5.23 18.96
CA ASP A 108 -9.51 -4.95 20.26
C ASP A 108 -8.81 -3.58 20.30
N ALA A 109 -9.23 -2.65 19.44
CA ALA A 109 -8.79 -1.25 19.49
C ALA A 109 -9.57 -0.43 20.55
N GLY A 110 -9.67 -0.95 21.76
CA GLY A 110 -10.01 -0.18 22.96
C GLY A 110 -8.88 0.73 23.46
N THR A 111 -7.75 0.81 22.74
CA THR A 111 -6.51 1.38 23.27
C THR A 111 -5.79 2.36 22.34
N TYR A 112 -6.43 2.84 21.26
CA TYR A 112 -5.85 3.86 20.36
C TYR A 112 -6.69 5.13 20.19
N GLN A 113 -7.81 5.30 20.94
CA GLN A 113 -8.54 6.57 21.01
C GLN A 113 -8.28 7.42 22.27
N THR A 114 -7.54 6.91 23.27
CA THR A 114 -7.40 7.64 24.56
C THR A 114 -6.24 8.64 24.60
N LYS A 115 -5.34 8.70 23.60
CA LYS A 115 -4.19 9.63 23.65
C LYS A 115 -4.31 10.92 22.85
N VAL A 116 -5.33 11.08 22.00
CA VAL A 116 -5.49 12.33 21.21
C VAL A 116 -6.58 13.26 21.76
N GLN A 117 -7.46 12.77 22.66
CA GLN A 117 -8.48 13.63 23.32
C GLN A 117 -8.06 14.21 24.68
N SER A 118 -6.87 13.89 25.19
CA SER A 118 -6.37 14.46 26.47
C SER A 118 -5.59 15.78 26.30
N LEU A 119 -5.34 16.25 25.07
CA LEU A 119 -4.55 17.46 24.82
C LEU A 119 -5.39 18.66 24.34
N TYR A 120 -6.72 18.53 24.25
CA TYR A 120 -7.64 19.62 23.92
C TYR A 120 -8.73 19.81 24.98
N ARG A 121 -8.35 19.71 26.25
CA ARG A 121 -9.19 20.20 27.35
C ARG A 121 -8.34 20.99 28.33
N HIS A 122 -8.14 22.27 28.01
CA HIS A 122 -7.90 23.33 28.98
C HIS A 122 -8.84 24.48 28.67
#